data_AF-A0A2V6KR40-F1
#
_entry.id   AF-A0A2V6KR40-F1
#
_cell.length_a   1.000
_cell.length_b   1.000
_cell.length_c   1.000
_cell.angle_alpha   90.00
_cell.angle_beta   90.00
_cell.angle_gamma   90.00
#
_symmetry.space_group_name_H-M   'P 1'
#
loop_
_entity.id
_entity.type
_entity.pdbx_description
1 polymer ?
#
loop_
_entity_poly.entity_id
_entity_poly.type
_entity_poly.pdbx_seq_one_letter_code
_entity_poly.pdbx_strand_id
1 'polypeptide(L)'
;DMFNRDRGNSIKPPFSSSNAVPWNLQLQTEAVLHPFDVNGNPEPAPVLPPDVIGLDKFFGTPPNNANGLVPAPDYIFHQSRPRAPFSILPGFNFNLYAGSYPKQERWGGYTAFEHKICDDQLRIFGDFYYVDAKTHDELAPIATGNFETPGSPVLFVSPNHPFPGGVPPFGGPTPAEVGMSPDAFNPFNPFEQIISGGTRARIFDFGDRLVDNENMAQRFTVGVKGDKLFNGTWGYDGAFMYSQIEQISRFQGINIPRFERIQNAADPLFDPTSSEFIGQTIPYNPMADTQHVTFPSNLPLIDFARLHTKDMFTSKLATLDLNIYTTDLFDLPAGGVGLAFGGVFSRESYRIDPDDQDRLGENADAGAFAPVKAGRKSWGIYAETLIPVFSRGTYPGFTHWNSPLVFGTTSG
;
A
#
# COMPACT_ATOMS: atom_id res chain seq x y z
N ASP A 1 -10.97 -11.16 -14.24
CA ASP A 1 -9.55 -10.81 -14.00
C ASP A 1 -8.64 -11.92 -14.47
N MET A 2 -7.35 -11.63 -14.68
CA MET A 2 -6.36 -12.65 -15.06
C MET A 2 -5.41 -12.87 -13.90
N PHE A 3 -5.39 -14.09 -13.36
CA PHE A 3 -4.50 -14.48 -12.27
C PHE A 3 -3.19 -15.05 -12.79
N ASN A 4 -2.18 -15.11 -11.92
CA ASN A 4 -0.92 -15.74 -12.27
C ASN A 4 -1.12 -17.20 -12.67
N ARG A 5 -2.02 -17.95 -12.00
CA ARG A 5 -2.38 -19.34 -12.35
C ARG A 5 -2.91 -19.53 -13.77
N ASP A 6 -3.50 -18.50 -14.37
CA ASP A 6 -4.05 -18.58 -15.72
C ASP A 6 -2.94 -18.55 -16.79
N ARG A 7 -1.71 -18.22 -16.38
CA ARG A 7 -0.53 -18.21 -17.24
C ARG A 7 0.21 -19.55 -17.10
N GLY A 8 0.44 -20.22 -18.22
CA GLY A 8 1.07 -21.55 -18.25
C GLY A 8 2.44 -21.66 -17.57
N ASN A 9 3.18 -20.55 -17.43
CA ASN A 9 4.51 -20.51 -16.81
C ASN A 9 4.47 -20.36 -15.28
N SER A 10 3.33 -20.01 -14.68
CA SER A 10 3.26 -19.69 -13.23
C SER A 10 3.06 -20.92 -12.34
N ILE A 11 2.77 -22.08 -12.95
CA ILE A 11 2.53 -23.35 -12.26
C ILE A 11 3.82 -24.20 -12.21
N LYS A 12 4.81 -23.95 -13.08
CA LYS A 12 6.02 -24.77 -13.23
C LYS A 12 7.30 -23.93 -13.47
N PRO A 13 8.23 -23.87 -12.50
CA PRO A 13 8.09 -24.34 -11.11
C PRO A 13 7.14 -23.44 -10.30
N PRO A 14 6.51 -23.96 -9.22
CA PRO A 14 5.69 -23.15 -8.34
C PRO A 14 6.56 -22.08 -7.65
N PHE A 15 5.98 -20.90 -7.44
CA PHE A 15 6.65 -19.84 -6.67
C PHE A 15 6.18 -19.90 -5.22
N SER A 16 6.91 -20.69 -4.44
CA SER A 16 6.53 -21.04 -3.07
C SER A 16 7.08 -20.05 -2.04
N SER A 17 6.31 -19.85 -0.96
CA SER A 17 6.69 -19.04 0.20
C SER A 17 6.72 -19.89 1.47
N SER A 18 7.54 -19.50 2.44
CA SER A 18 7.53 -20.07 3.79
C SER A 18 6.42 -19.52 4.69
N ASN A 19 5.74 -18.46 4.26
CA ASN A 19 4.47 -18.05 4.85
C ASN A 19 3.43 -19.05 4.36
N ALA A 20 3.04 -19.98 5.23
CA ALA A 20 2.30 -21.17 4.85
C ALA A 20 1.00 -21.31 5.64
N VAL A 21 0.08 -22.07 5.05
CA VAL A 21 -1.09 -22.65 5.69
C VAL A 21 -1.06 -24.15 5.39
N PRO A 22 -1.12 -25.05 6.39
CA PRO A 22 -0.96 -24.79 7.83
C PRO A 22 0.31 -24.00 8.17
N TRP A 23 0.29 -23.31 9.31
CA TRP A 23 1.36 -22.36 9.68
C TRP A 23 2.68 -23.07 10.01
N ASN A 24 3.80 -22.39 9.78
CA ASN A 24 5.11 -22.82 10.26
C ASN A 24 5.37 -22.16 11.63
N LEU A 25 5.14 -22.91 12.69
CA LEU A 25 5.25 -22.46 14.09
C LEU A 25 6.70 -22.60 14.54
N GLN A 26 7.25 -21.59 15.20
CA GLN A 26 8.54 -21.70 15.88
C GLN A 26 8.29 -22.14 17.33
N LEU A 27 8.83 -23.29 17.73
CA LEU A 27 8.45 -23.96 18.98
C LEU A 27 9.68 -24.28 19.83
N GLN A 28 9.58 -24.07 21.14
CA GLN A 28 10.54 -24.58 22.12
C GLN A 28 10.39 -26.09 22.29
N THR A 29 11.50 -26.80 22.37
CA THR A 29 11.51 -28.28 22.49
C THR A 29 10.74 -28.76 23.71
N GLU A 30 10.97 -28.14 24.88
CA GLU A 30 10.29 -28.54 26.12
C GLU A 30 8.77 -28.32 26.03
N ALA A 31 8.30 -27.24 25.41
CA ALA A 31 6.87 -27.01 25.20
C ALA A 31 6.24 -28.07 24.28
N VAL A 32 7.00 -28.59 23.31
CA VAL A 32 6.55 -29.66 22.42
C VAL A 32 6.47 -31.01 23.15
N LEU A 33 7.35 -31.26 24.12
CA LEU A 33 7.35 -32.48 24.94
C LEU A 33 6.26 -32.50 26.03
N HIS A 34 5.63 -31.36 26.29
CA HIS A 34 4.54 -31.21 27.25
C HIS A 34 3.28 -30.59 26.62
N PRO A 35 2.66 -31.26 25.62
CA PRO A 35 1.51 -30.71 24.92
C PRO A 35 0.21 -30.84 25.71
N PHE A 36 -0.81 -30.09 25.28
CA PHE A 36 -2.14 -30.05 25.86
C PHE A 36 -3.24 -30.16 24.79
N ASP A 37 -4.38 -30.73 25.16
CA ASP A 37 -5.59 -30.72 24.34
C ASP A 37 -6.34 -29.37 24.46
N VAL A 38 -7.44 -29.24 23.72
CA VAL A 38 -8.28 -28.02 23.74
C VAL A 38 -9.01 -27.76 25.06
N ASN A 39 -9.00 -28.70 25.99
CA ASN A 39 -9.57 -28.56 27.32
C ASN A 39 -8.49 -28.32 28.39
N GLY A 40 -7.21 -28.20 27.99
CA GLY A 40 -6.09 -28.04 28.90
C GLY A 40 -5.66 -29.33 29.59
N ASN A 41 -6.02 -30.51 29.07
CA ASN A 41 -5.52 -31.78 29.58
C ASN A 41 -4.16 -32.09 28.92
N PRO A 42 -3.15 -32.58 29.67
CA PRO A 42 -1.89 -33.03 29.09
C PRO A 42 -2.09 -34.13 28.05
N GLU A 43 -1.39 -34.01 26.93
CA GLU A 43 -1.35 -35.00 25.86
C GLU A 43 -0.02 -35.79 25.87
N PRO A 44 0.03 -36.98 25.24
CA PRO A 44 1.28 -37.71 25.06
C PRO A 44 2.31 -36.86 24.31
N ALA A 45 3.57 -36.92 24.74
CA ALA A 45 4.66 -36.26 24.03
C ALA A 45 4.83 -36.84 22.60
N PRO A 46 5.08 -35.99 21.59
CA PRO A 46 5.43 -36.45 20.25
C PRO A 46 6.76 -37.20 20.23
N VAL A 47 6.92 -38.09 19.26
CA VAL A 47 8.23 -38.67 18.94
C VAL A 47 8.97 -37.69 18.03
N LEU A 48 10.00 -37.03 18.56
CA LEU A 48 10.78 -36.05 17.81
C LEU A 48 11.66 -36.73 16.75
N PRO A 49 11.72 -36.19 15.51
CA PRO A 49 12.59 -36.73 14.47
C PRO A 49 14.08 -36.45 14.78
N PRO A 50 15.02 -37.26 14.27
CA PRO A 50 16.43 -37.15 14.61
C PRO A 50 17.08 -35.79 14.34
N ASP A 51 16.56 -35.02 13.38
CA ASP A 51 17.12 -33.72 12.98
C ASP A 51 16.81 -32.59 13.99
N VAL A 52 15.86 -32.78 14.91
CA VAL A 52 15.53 -31.79 15.95
C VAL A 52 15.95 -32.20 17.35
N ILE A 53 16.36 -33.46 17.55
CA ILE A 53 16.83 -33.94 18.86
C ILE A 53 18.06 -33.13 19.30
N GLY A 54 18.00 -32.56 20.50
CA GLY A 54 19.07 -31.76 21.08
C GLY A 54 19.08 -30.29 20.64
N LEU A 55 18.12 -29.85 19.82
CA LEU A 55 17.87 -28.42 19.61
C LEU A 55 17.00 -27.88 20.76
N ASP A 56 17.22 -26.63 21.15
CA ASP A 56 16.34 -25.94 22.12
C ASP A 56 15.05 -25.44 21.45
N LYS A 57 15.13 -25.14 20.14
CA LYS A 57 14.05 -24.57 19.34
C LYS A 57 14.09 -25.11 17.92
N PHE A 58 12.93 -25.43 17.36
CA PHE A 58 12.77 -25.88 15.97
C PHE A 58 11.41 -25.41 15.41
N PHE A 59 10.99 -25.93 14.27
CA PHE A 59 9.71 -25.59 13.65
C PHE A 59 8.76 -26.78 13.62
N GLY A 60 7.47 -26.50 13.83
CA GLY A 60 6.38 -27.46 13.71
C GLY A 60 5.27 -26.95 12.79
N THR A 61 4.50 -27.87 12.22
CA THR A 61 3.29 -27.53 11.45
C THR A 61 2.26 -28.65 11.58
N PRO A 62 0.95 -28.33 11.64
CA PRO A 62 -0.09 -29.33 11.45
C PRO A 62 0.03 -30.02 10.08
N PRO A 63 -0.46 -31.27 9.94
CA PRO A 63 -0.52 -31.97 8.66
C PRO A 63 -1.49 -31.28 7.68
N ASN A 64 -1.42 -31.64 6.39
CA ASN A 64 -2.40 -31.17 5.40
C ASN A 64 -3.81 -31.63 5.79
N ASN A 65 -4.80 -30.79 5.51
CA ASN A 65 -6.20 -30.99 5.89
C ASN A 65 -6.42 -31.08 7.41
N ALA A 66 -5.51 -30.52 8.22
CA ALA A 66 -5.72 -30.39 9.66
C ALA A 66 -7.03 -29.63 9.93
N ASN A 67 -7.86 -30.19 10.80
CA ASN A 67 -9.14 -29.60 11.21
C ASN A 67 -8.99 -28.60 12.38
N GLY A 68 -7.76 -28.26 12.77
CA GLY A 68 -7.46 -27.40 13.90
C GLY A 68 -7.56 -28.06 15.27
N LEU A 69 -7.75 -29.39 15.33
CA LEU A 69 -7.81 -30.19 16.56
C LEU A 69 -6.80 -31.35 16.51
N VAL A 70 -5.77 -31.24 15.66
CA VAL A 70 -4.74 -32.27 15.53
C VAL A 70 -3.91 -32.29 16.83
N PRO A 71 -3.70 -33.44 17.46
CA PRO A 71 -2.89 -33.51 18.67
C PRO A 71 -1.40 -33.33 18.33
N ALA A 72 -0.61 -32.83 19.28
CA ALA A 72 0.81 -32.53 19.03
C ALA A 72 1.66 -33.73 18.52
N PRO A 73 1.42 -35.00 18.92
CA PRO A 73 2.03 -36.18 18.32
C PRO A 73 1.94 -36.31 16.80
N ASP A 74 0.90 -35.74 16.19
CA ASP A 74 0.65 -35.82 14.75
C ASP A 74 1.18 -34.60 13.97
N TYR A 75 1.85 -33.67 14.65
CA TYR A 75 2.51 -32.53 14.02
C TYR A 75 3.79 -32.98 13.29
N ILE A 76 4.14 -32.22 12.27
CA ILE A 76 5.36 -32.42 11.48
C ILE A 76 6.42 -31.46 12.00
N PHE A 77 7.49 -31.99 12.57
CA PHE A 77 8.61 -31.22 13.13
C PHE A 77 9.85 -31.29 12.24
N HIS A 78 10.61 -30.21 12.18
CA HIS A 78 11.85 -30.12 11.41
C HIS A 78 12.72 -28.96 11.90
N GLN A 79 14.04 -29.08 11.76
CA GLN A 79 15.01 -28.06 12.19
C GLN A 79 14.83 -26.70 11.46
N SER A 80 14.23 -26.73 10.28
CA SER A 80 13.83 -25.54 9.48
C SER A 80 12.34 -25.58 9.21
N ARG A 81 11.74 -24.45 8.82
CA ARG A 81 10.30 -24.37 8.49
C ARG A 81 9.84 -25.54 7.59
N PRO A 82 8.94 -26.44 8.07
CA PRO A 82 8.54 -27.63 7.32
C PRO A 82 8.01 -27.31 5.92
N ARG A 83 7.22 -26.23 5.78
CA ARG A 83 6.59 -25.80 4.53
C ARG A 83 7.32 -24.60 3.94
N ALA A 84 8.26 -24.83 3.04
CA ALA A 84 9.04 -23.77 2.40
C ALA A 84 9.63 -24.26 1.06
N PRO A 85 10.13 -23.35 0.19
CA PRO A 85 10.92 -23.76 -0.95
C PRO A 85 12.07 -24.68 -0.52
N PHE A 86 12.18 -25.84 -1.16
CA PHE A 86 13.24 -26.84 -0.89
C PHE A 86 13.24 -27.45 0.53
N SER A 87 12.13 -27.35 1.27
CA SER A 87 11.97 -28.02 2.57
C SER A 87 11.28 -29.38 2.43
N ILE A 88 10.99 -30.04 3.56
CA ILE A 88 10.38 -31.38 3.61
C ILE A 88 8.94 -31.40 3.09
N LEU A 89 8.25 -30.25 3.08
CA LEU A 89 6.94 -30.05 2.47
C LEU A 89 6.95 -28.83 1.54
N PRO A 90 6.14 -28.83 0.46
CA PRO A 90 6.01 -27.66 -0.39
C PRO A 90 5.50 -26.45 0.40
N GLY A 91 6.12 -25.29 0.19
CA GLY A 91 5.61 -24.02 0.68
C GLY A 91 4.37 -23.53 -0.08
N PHE A 92 3.72 -22.50 0.43
CA PHE A 92 2.50 -21.94 -0.18
C PHE A 92 2.78 -21.35 -1.56
N ASN A 93 2.09 -21.84 -2.59
CA ASN A 93 2.22 -21.33 -3.96
C ASN A 93 1.34 -20.08 -4.15
N PHE A 94 1.94 -18.89 -4.04
CA PHE A 94 1.15 -17.66 -4.08
C PHE A 94 0.66 -17.27 -5.47
N ASN A 95 1.28 -17.78 -6.52
CA ASN A 95 0.82 -17.55 -7.89
C ASN A 95 -0.57 -18.17 -8.16
N LEU A 96 -1.04 -19.07 -7.29
CA LEU A 96 -2.40 -19.62 -7.39
C LEU A 96 -3.50 -18.61 -6.97
N TYR A 97 -3.11 -17.53 -6.30
CA TYR A 97 -4.01 -16.61 -5.61
C TYR A 97 -3.71 -15.13 -5.89
N ALA A 98 -2.58 -14.81 -6.52
CA ALA A 98 -2.28 -13.42 -6.89
C ALA A 98 -2.71 -13.12 -8.34
N GLY A 99 -3.28 -11.93 -8.54
CA GLY A 99 -3.53 -11.30 -9.82
C GLY A 99 -2.25 -11.17 -10.65
N SER A 100 -2.38 -11.30 -11.97
CA SER A 100 -1.27 -11.04 -12.90
C SER A 100 -1.34 -9.64 -13.49
N TYR A 101 -2.54 -9.12 -13.72
CA TYR A 101 -2.77 -7.74 -14.18
C TYR A 101 -4.04 -7.23 -13.52
N PRO A 102 -4.07 -5.97 -13.09
CA PRO A 102 -5.27 -5.39 -12.55
C PRO A 102 -6.34 -5.27 -13.63
N LYS A 103 -7.60 -5.44 -13.23
CA LYS A 103 -8.74 -4.98 -14.02
C LYS A 103 -8.61 -3.47 -14.18
N GLN A 104 -8.95 -2.93 -15.35
CA GLN A 104 -9.00 -1.49 -15.55
C GLN A 104 -10.26 -1.05 -16.27
N GLU A 105 -10.87 0.01 -15.77
CA GLU A 105 -11.91 0.79 -16.43
C GLU A 105 -11.43 2.23 -16.55
N ARG A 106 -11.51 2.82 -17.74
CA ARG A 106 -11.08 4.20 -17.97
C ARG A 106 -12.04 4.90 -18.91
N TRP A 107 -12.56 6.02 -18.47
CA TRP A 107 -13.36 6.92 -19.29
C TRP A 107 -12.82 8.34 -19.17
N GLY A 108 -13.00 9.12 -20.21
CA GLY A 108 -12.47 10.47 -20.24
C GLY A 108 -12.83 11.19 -21.53
N GLY A 109 -12.54 12.48 -21.54
CA GLY A 109 -12.85 13.37 -22.64
C GLY A 109 -11.87 14.53 -22.71
N TYR A 110 -11.76 15.08 -23.90
CA TYR A 110 -11.01 16.27 -24.20
C TYR A 110 -11.83 17.16 -25.12
N THR A 111 -11.85 18.46 -24.84
CA THR A 111 -12.43 19.47 -25.72
C THR A 111 -11.54 20.69 -25.75
N ALA A 112 -11.54 21.39 -26.87
CA ALA A 112 -10.82 22.64 -27.04
C ALA A 112 -11.60 23.59 -27.94
N PHE A 113 -11.41 24.89 -27.72
CA PHE A 113 -12.05 25.94 -28.50
C PHE A 113 -11.10 27.12 -28.72
N GLU A 114 -11.33 27.83 -29.81
CA GLU A 114 -10.82 29.17 -30.05
C GLU A 114 -11.94 29.99 -30.71
N HIS A 115 -12.10 31.24 -30.27
CA HIS A 115 -13.12 32.13 -30.81
C HIS A 115 -12.56 33.55 -30.96
N LYS A 116 -12.83 34.17 -32.11
CA LYS A 116 -12.47 35.55 -32.41
C LYS A 116 -13.59 36.46 -31.91
N ILE A 117 -13.31 37.30 -30.90
CA ILE A 117 -14.25 38.31 -30.41
C ILE A 117 -14.12 39.58 -31.26
N CYS A 118 -12.88 40.01 -31.53
CA CYS A 118 -12.55 41.17 -32.35
C CYS A 118 -11.46 40.79 -33.35
N ASP A 119 -11.80 40.06 -34.41
CA ASP A 119 -10.87 39.54 -35.42
C ASP A 119 -9.58 38.96 -34.80
N ASP A 120 -8.44 39.59 -35.06
CA ASP A 120 -7.14 39.19 -34.54
C ASP A 120 -6.74 39.98 -33.29
N GLN A 121 -7.47 41.05 -32.93
CA GLN A 121 -7.19 41.90 -31.78
C GLN A 121 -7.57 41.26 -30.44
N LEU A 122 -8.58 40.40 -30.46
CA LEU A 122 -9.00 39.64 -29.30
C LEU A 122 -9.56 38.29 -29.71
N ARG A 123 -8.86 37.24 -29.30
CA ARG A 123 -9.27 35.85 -29.41
C ARG A 123 -9.26 35.24 -28.02
N ILE A 124 -10.31 34.49 -27.70
CA ILE A 124 -10.36 33.63 -26.52
C ILE A 124 -10.05 32.21 -26.94
N PHE A 125 -9.33 31.46 -26.11
CA PHE A 125 -9.08 30.05 -26.34
C PHE A 125 -9.16 29.28 -25.03
N GLY A 126 -9.36 27.98 -25.14
CA GLY A 126 -9.30 27.11 -23.98
C GLY A 126 -9.36 25.64 -24.32
N ASP A 127 -9.02 24.83 -23.33
CA ASP A 127 -9.11 23.38 -23.40
C ASP A 127 -9.59 22.82 -22.05
N PHE A 128 -10.28 21.69 -22.09
CA PHE A 128 -10.71 20.93 -20.93
C PHE A 128 -10.40 19.45 -21.15
N TYR A 129 -9.81 18.82 -20.16
CA TYR A 129 -9.45 17.41 -20.12
C TYR A 129 -9.96 16.81 -18.81
N TYR A 130 -10.56 15.63 -18.92
CA TYR A 130 -10.97 14.83 -17.76
C TYR A 130 -10.74 13.35 -18.04
N VAL A 131 -10.21 12.62 -17.05
CA VAL A 131 -10.14 11.16 -17.03
C VAL A 131 -10.49 10.66 -15.62
N ASP A 132 -11.29 9.61 -15.56
CA ASP A 132 -11.45 8.73 -14.40
C ASP A 132 -10.95 7.34 -14.81
N ALA A 133 -9.96 6.84 -14.08
CA ALA A 133 -9.36 5.53 -14.30
C ALA A 133 -9.43 4.71 -13.00
N LYS A 134 -10.19 3.63 -13.03
CA LYS A 134 -10.35 2.67 -11.94
C LYS A 134 -9.56 1.43 -12.22
N THR A 135 -8.86 0.92 -11.22
CA THR A 135 -8.18 -0.37 -11.28
C THR A 135 -8.51 -1.21 -10.06
N HIS A 136 -8.71 -2.49 -10.29
CA HIS A 136 -8.89 -3.49 -9.24
C HIS A 136 -7.78 -4.53 -9.35
N ASP A 137 -7.05 -4.76 -8.27
CA ASP A 137 -6.01 -5.78 -8.16
C ASP A 137 -6.28 -6.69 -6.97
N GLU A 138 -5.79 -7.93 -7.08
CA GLU A 138 -5.94 -8.96 -6.05
C GLU A 138 -4.57 -9.53 -5.72
N LEU A 139 -4.16 -9.43 -4.46
CA LEU A 139 -2.95 -10.07 -3.96
C LEU A 139 -3.36 -11.34 -3.20
N ALA A 140 -2.54 -12.40 -3.30
CA ALA A 140 -2.74 -13.63 -2.52
C ALA A 140 -2.97 -13.32 -1.02
N PRO A 141 -3.49 -14.26 -0.19
CA PRO A 141 -3.83 -13.95 1.20
C PRO A 141 -2.61 -13.45 1.99
N ILE A 142 -2.82 -12.76 3.11
CA ILE A 142 -1.72 -12.08 3.80
C ILE A 142 -0.59 -13.06 4.18
N ALA A 143 0.66 -12.66 3.92
CA ALA A 143 1.85 -13.31 4.46
C ALA A 143 2.33 -12.50 5.66
N THR A 144 2.42 -13.11 6.83
CA THR A 144 2.81 -12.39 8.06
C THR A 144 4.27 -11.96 8.06
N GLY A 145 5.13 -12.63 7.28
CA GLY A 145 6.55 -12.61 7.58
C GLY A 145 6.81 -13.29 8.93
N ASN A 146 7.94 -12.97 9.55
CA ASN A 146 8.16 -13.37 10.94
C ASN A 146 7.16 -12.63 11.84
N PHE A 147 6.57 -13.34 12.80
CA PHE A 147 5.66 -12.77 13.78
C PHE A 147 6.28 -11.62 14.59
N GLU A 148 7.61 -11.66 14.77
CA GLU A 148 8.38 -10.51 15.26
C GLU A 148 9.25 -9.96 14.13
N THR A 149 8.90 -8.76 13.65
CA THR A 149 9.68 -8.00 12.67
C THR A 149 9.87 -6.56 13.19
N PRO A 150 11.11 -6.04 13.28
CA PRO A 150 11.33 -4.68 13.76
C PRO A 150 10.55 -3.64 12.94
N GLY A 151 9.77 -2.79 13.63
CA GLY A 151 8.96 -1.74 13.01
C GLY A 151 7.55 -2.15 12.58
N SER A 152 7.15 -3.41 12.83
CA SER A 152 5.78 -3.90 12.63
C SER A 152 5.14 -4.29 13.97
N PRO A 153 3.80 -4.29 14.08
CA PRO A 153 3.11 -4.90 15.21
C PRO A 153 3.57 -6.34 15.41
N VAL A 154 3.77 -6.74 16.67
CA VAL A 154 4.11 -8.12 17.02
C VAL A 154 2.87 -8.99 16.89
N LEU A 155 3.01 -10.14 16.23
CA LEU A 155 1.98 -11.16 16.17
C LEU A 155 2.27 -12.28 17.16
N PHE A 156 1.24 -12.90 17.70
CA PHE A 156 1.43 -14.05 18.57
C PHE A 156 0.21 -15.00 18.54
N VAL A 157 0.39 -16.20 19.07
CA VAL A 157 -0.72 -17.05 19.52
C VAL A 157 -0.53 -17.26 21.01
N SER A 158 -1.55 -16.92 21.79
CA SER A 158 -1.56 -17.13 23.25
C SER A 158 -1.34 -18.60 23.61
N PRO A 159 -0.76 -18.91 24.79
CA PRO A 159 -0.58 -20.28 25.26
C PRO A 159 -1.93 -20.99 25.45
N ASN A 160 -1.91 -22.32 25.64
CA ASN A 160 -3.12 -23.11 25.88
C ASN A 160 -3.92 -22.58 27.08
N HIS A 161 -3.23 -22.20 28.16
CA HIS A 161 -3.78 -21.56 29.34
C HIS A 161 -2.85 -20.45 29.86
N PRO A 162 -3.34 -19.52 30.70
CA PRO A 162 -2.52 -18.43 31.22
C PRO A 162 -1.36 -18.96 32.07
N PHE A 163 -0.19 -18.36 31.92
CA PHE A 163 0.97 -18.77 32.70
C PHE A 163 0.82 -18.41 34.18
N PRO A 164 1.10 -19.34 35.11
CA PRO A 164 1.21 -19.01 36.52
C PRO A 164 2.23 -17.87 36.76
N GLY A 165 1.76 -16.73 37.26
CA GLY A 165 2.61 -15.56 37.51
C GLY A 165 3.13 -14.85 36.24
N GLY A 166 2.59 -15.16 35.06
CA GLY A 166 2.95 -14.52 33.78
C GLY A 166 4.31 -14.95 33.21
N VAL A 167 4.88 -16.06 33.69
CA VAL A 167 6.20 -16.55 33.26
C VAL A 167 6.05 -17.83 32.42
N PRO A 168 6.50 -17.84 31.16
CA PRO A 168 6.49 -19.05 30.32
C PRO A 168 7.31 -20.17 30.98
N PRO A 169 6.75 -21.36 31.22
CA PRO A 169 7.43 -22.44 31.95
C PRO A 169 8.62 -23.05 31.19
N PHE A 170 8.62 -22.93 29.86
CA PHE A 170 9.60 -23.54 28.96
C PHE A 170 10.45 -22.50 28.20
N GLY A 171 10.52 -21.27 28.73
CA GLY A 171 11.14 -20.14 28.04
C GLY A 171 10.35 -19.67 26.82
N GLY A 172 10.98 -18.84 25.98
CA GLY A 172 10.28 -18.09 24.93
C GLY A 172 9.86 -16.69 25.39
N PRO A 173 9.12 -15.95 24.54
CA PRO A 173 8.71 -14.60 24.87
C PRO A 173 7.72 -14.60 26.03
N THR A 174 7.83 -13.59 26.90
CA THR A 174 6.90 -13.27 27.97
C THR A 174 5.69 -12.50 27.42
N PRO A 175 4.55 -12.47 28.14
CA PRO A 175 3.39 -11.65 27.75
C PRO A 175 3.76 -10.18 27.51
N ALA A 176 4.63 -9.62 28.35
CA ALA A 176 5.06 -8.22 28.24
C ALA A 176 5.89 -7.95 26.97
N GLU A 177 6.73 -8.89 26.54
CA GLU A 177 7.58 -8.73 25.34
C GLU A 177 6.75 -8.68 24.04
N VAL A 178 5.63 -9.41 23.99
CA VAL A 178 4.74 -9.45 22.81
C VAL A 178 3.52 -8.53 22.95
N GLY A 179 3.36 -7.85 24.09
CA GLY A 179 2.20 -6.99 24.37
C GLY A 179 0.90 -7.77 24.62
N MET A 180 1.00 -9.03 25.03
CA MET A 180 -0.14 -9.90 25.37
C MET A 180 -0.63 -9.64 26.79
N SER A 181 -1.95 -9.73 27.01
CA SER A 181 -2.53 -9.73 28.36
C SER A 181 -2.02 -10.94 29.17
N PRO A 182 -1.67 -10.79 30.47
CA PRO A 182 -1.21 -11.92 31.29
C PRO A 182 -2.22 -13.08 31.41
N ASP A 183 -3.51 -12.77 31.31
CA ASP A 183 -4.60 -13.76 31.41
C ASP A 183 -5.01 -14.33 30.03
N ALA A 184 -4.32 -13.93 28.96
CA ALA A 184 -4.67 -14.38 27.62
C ALA A 184 -4.32 -15.85 27.40
N PHE A 185 -5.22 -16.56 26.71
CA PHE A 185 -5.01 -17.95 26.32
C PHE A 185 -5.72 -18.26 25.00
N ASN A 186 -5.29 -19.31 24.32
CA ASN A 186 -5.94 -19.88 23.15
C ASN A 186 -5.94 -21.41 23.29
N PRO A 187 -7.09 -22.06 23.54
CA PRO A 187 -7.16 -23.50 23.76
C PRO A 187 -6.72 -24.32 22.53
N PHE A 188 -6.72 -23.73 21.33
CA PHE A 188 -6.26 -24.42 20.13
C PHE A 188 -4.74 -24.45 19.99
N ASN A 189 -3.99 -23.68 20.78
CA ASN A 189 -2.54 -23.84 20.86
C ASN A 189 -2.24 -25.08 21.74
N PRO A 190 -1.69 -26.17 21.19
CA PRO A 190 -1.42 -27.36 21.99
C PRO A 190 -0.11 -27.24 22.79
N PHE A 191 0.61 -26.14 22.69
CA PHE A 191 1.91 -25.95 23.32
C PHE A 191 1.82 -24.90 24.42
N GLU A 192 2.42 -25.20 25.57
CA GLU A 192 2.47 -24.29 26.73
C GLU A 192 3.54 -23.19 26.55
N GLN A 193 3.39 -22.42 25.48
CA GLN A 193 4.24 -21.30 25.10
C GLN A 193 3.45 -20.27 24.30
N ILE A 194 3.92 -19.02 24.31
CA ILE A 194 3.47 -18.01 23.34
C ILE A 194 4.16 -18.31 22.00
N ILE A 195 3.37 -18.58 20.96
CA ILE A 195 3.91 -18.78 19.61
C ILE A 195 4.13 -17.41 18.96
N SER A 196 5.38 -17.01 18.79
CA SER A 196 5.74 -15.74 18.13
C SER A 196 7.08 -15.88 17.38
N GLY A 197 7.91 -14.82 17.34
CA GLY A 197 9.25 -14.81 16.80
C GLY A 197 9.32 -15.16 15.32
N GLY A 198 10.05 -16.24 15.00
CA GLY A 198 10.29 -16.75 13.65
C GLY A 198 9.11 -17.50 13.03
N THR A 199 7.97 -17.61 13.73
CA THR A 199 6.73 -18.17 13.19
C THR A 199 6.34 -17.43 11.91
N ARG A 200 5.87 -18.17 10.89
CA ARG A 200 5.40 -17.61 9.63
C ARG A 200 4.09 -18.25 9.22
N ALA A 201 3.11 -17.42 8.90
CA ALA A 201 1.77 -17.83 8.57
C ALA A 201 1.29 -17.21 7.26
N ARG A 202 0.39 -17.96 6.61
CA ARG A 202 -0.55 -17.43 5.64
C ARG A 202 -1.91 -17.43 6.30
N ILE A 203 -2.47 -16.25 6.58
CA ILE A 203 -3.80 -16.14 7.20
C ILE A 203 -4.83 -16.24 6.07
N PHE A 204 -5.06 -17.47 5.62
CA PHE A 204 -5.69 -17.77 4.33
C PHE A 204 -7.21 -17.54 4.31
N ASP A 205 -7.88 -17.77 5.43
CA ASP A 205 -9.34 -17.66 5.59
C ASP A 205 -9.89 -16.24 5.47
N PHE A 206 -9.04 -15.21 5.61
CA PHE A 206 -9.40 -13.83 5.26
C PHE A 206 -9.52 -13.60 3.74
N GLY A 207 -9.07 -14.55 2.93
CA GLY A 207 -9.08 -14.49 1.48
C GLY A 207 -7.96 -13.62 0.91
N ASP A 208 -8.07 -13.38 -0.39
CA ASP A 208 -7.16 -12.49 -1.12
C ASP A 208 -7.34 -11.04 -0.67
N ARG A 209 -6.24 -10.29 -0.67
CA ARG A 209 -6.24 -8.86 -0.35
C ARG A 209 -6.65 -8.09 -1.58
N LEU A 210 -7.62 -7.20 -1.42
CA LEU A 210 -8.19 -6.44 -2.54
C LEU A 210 -7.62 -5.02 -2.54
N VAL A 211 -7.19 -4.55 -3.70
CA VAL A 211 -6.63 -3.22 -3.89
C VAL A 211 -7.39 -2.51 -5.01
N ASP A 212 -8.18 -1.50 -4.65
CA ASP A 212 -8.89 -0.66 -5.61
C ASP A 212 -8.25 0.72 -5.67
N ASN A 213 -7.81 1.14 -6.85
CA ASN A 213 -7.32 2.50 -7.08
C ASN A 213 -8.22 3.23 -8.07
N GLU A 214 -8.57 4.47 -7.76
CA GLU A 214 -9.34 5.37 -8.60
C GLU A 214 -8.54 6.65 -8.80
N ASN A 215 -8.18 6.95 -10.05
CA ASN A 215 -7.37 8.09 -10.44
C ASN A 215 -8.21 9.04 -11.30
N MET A 216 -8.55 10.19 -10.73
CA MET A 216 -9.26 11.26 -11.41
C MET A 216 -8.30 12.39 -11.77
N ALA A 217 -8.11 12.63 -13.07
CA ALA A 217 -7.28 13.71 -13.57
C ALA A 217 -8.15 14.72 -14.31
N GLN A 218 -8.10 15.98 -13.89
CA GLN A 218 -8.79 17.09 -14.56
C GLN A 218 -7.80 18.21 -14.85
N ARG A 219 -7.93 18.80 -16.04
CA ARG A 219 -7.15 19.96 -16.45
C ARG A 219 -8.02 20.89 -17.27
N PHE A 220 -7.88 22.19 -17.06
CA PHE A 220 -8.42 23.18 -17.98
C PHE A 220 -7.44 24.33 -18.18
N THR A 221 -7.45 24.88 -19.39
CA THR A 221 -6.77 26.14 -19.73
C THR A 221 -7.80 27.09 -20.28
N VAL A 222 -7.74 28.36 -19.88
CA VAL A 222 -8.48 29.44 -20.53
C VAL A 222 -7.53 30.61 -20.70
N GLY A 223 -7.49 31.17 -21.90
CA GLY A 223 -6.61 32.28 -22.19
C GLY A 223 -7.19 33.24 -23.20
N VAL A 224 -6.52 34.38 -23.29
CA VAL A 224 -6.77 35.42 -24.29
C VAL A 224 -5.49 35.63 -25.07
N LYS A 225 -5.63 35.89 -26.36
CA LYS A 225 -4.53 36.33 -27.21
C LYS A 225 -5.02 37.36 -28.21
N GLY A 226 -4.12 38.22 -28.64
CA GLY A 226 -4.43 39.18 -29.67
C GLY A 226 -3.19 39.78 -30.28
N ASP A 227 -3.33 40.19 -31.53
CA ASP A 227 -2.35 40.92 -32.31
C ASP A 227 -2.91 42.31 -32.63
N LYS A 228 -2.04 43.27 -32.92
CA LYS A 228 -2.39 44.64 -33.33
C LYS A 228 -2.84 45.59 -32.20
N LEU A 229 -2.32 45.42 -30.99
CA LEU A 229 -2.31 46.49 -29.98
C LEU A 229 -1.39 47.64 -30.44
N PHE A 230 -1.60 48.85 -29.91
CA PHE A 230 -0.79 50.06 -30.14
C PHE A 230 -0.37 50.28 -31.61
N ASN A 231 -1.27 50.79 -32.45
CA ASN A 231 -1.03 51.06 -33.88
C ASN A 231 -0.69 49.82 -34.72
N GLY A 232 -0.90 48.60 -34.21
CA GLY A 232 -0.77 47.37 -34.98
C GLY A 232 0.52 46.59 -34.74
N THR A 233 1.45 47.10 -33.92
CA THR A 233 2.80 46.54 -33.78
C THR A 233 3.00 45.65 -32.56
N TRP A 234 1.98 45.50 -31.71
CA TRP A 234 2.06 44.73 -30.48
C TRP A 234 1.08 43.55 -30.46
N GLY A 235 1.53 42.44 -29.91
CA GLY A 235 0.73 41.27 -29.58
C GLY A 235 0.82 40.93 -28.10
N TYR A 236 -0.13 40.13 -27.65
CA TYR A 236 -0.19 39.62 -26.28
C TYR A 236 -0.84 38.24 -26.25
N ASP A 237 -0.44 37.46 -25.26
CA ASP A 237 -1.14 36.27 -24.85
C ASP A 237 -1.07 36.13 -23.33
N GLY A 238 -2.10 35.55 -22.75
CA GLY A 238 -2.06 35.16 -21.36
C GLY A 238 -3.06 34.05 -21.10
N ALA A 239 -2.64 33.07 -20.32
CA ALA A 239 -3.46 31.92 -19.99
C ALA A 239 -3.46 31.66 -18.48
N PHE A 240 -4.61 31.18 -18.01
CA PHE A 240 -4.74 30.51 -16.74
C PHE A 240 -4.92 29.02 -16.98
N MET A 241 -4.14 28.20 -16.29
CA MET A 241 -4.29 26.75 -16.32
C MET A 241 -4.45 26.21 -14.90
N TYR A 242 -5.39 25.29 -14.73
CA TYR A 242 -5.57 24.52 -13.52
C TYR A 242 -5.51 23.03 -13.86
N SER A 243 -4.76 22.28 -13.06
CA SER A 243 -4.66 20.83 -13.14
C SER A 243 -4.79 20.24 -11.74
N GLN A 244 -5.60 19.18 -11.61
CA GLN A 244 -5.71 18.40 -10.39
C GLN A 244 -5.70 16.92 -10.73
N ILE A 245 -4.96 16.16 -9.92
CA ILE A 245 -5.07 14.70 -9.86
C ILE A 245 -5.52 14.34 -8.45
N GLU A 246 -6.57 13.54 -8.35
CA GLU A 246 -7.01 12.90 -7.11
C GLU A 246 -6.90 11.39 -7.29
N GLN A 247 -6.20 10.74 -6.37
CA GLN A 247 -6.11 9.29 -6.29
C GLN A 247 -6.79 8.84 -5.00
N ILE A 248 -7.70 7.89 -5.12
CA ILE A 248 -8.32 7.20 -3.99
C ILE A 248 -7.81 5.76 -4.03
N SER A 249 -7.11 5.34 -2.98
CA SER A 249 -6.68 3.96 -2.77
C SER A 249 -7.59 3.33 -1.72
N ARG A 250 -8.15 2.15 -2.01
CA ARG A 250 -8.90 1.35 -1.05
C ARG A 250 -8.24 0.00 -0.92
N PHE A 251 -8.12 -0.47 0.31
CA PHE A 251 -7.47 -1.73 0.61
C PHE A 251 -8.35 -2.58 1.52
N GLN A 252 -8.43 -3.88 1.22
CA GLN A 252 -9.03 -4.88 2.09
C GLN A 252 -7.94 -5.82 2.62
N GLY A 253 -7.82 -5.91 3.95
CA GLY A 253 -6.83 -6.78 4.60
C GLY A 253 -7.23 -7.18 6.01
N ILE A 254 -6.26 -7.26 6.90
CA ILE A 254 -6.45 -7.66 8.30
C ILE A 254 -6.04 -6.52 9.23
N ASN A 255 -6.89 -6.22 10.21
CA ASN A 255 -6.58 -5.32 11.30
C ASN A 255 -5.89 -6.12 12.41
N ILE A 256 -4.58 -5.89 12.62
CA ILE A 256 -3.77 -6.68 13.54
C ILE A 256 -4.25 -6.57 15.00
N PRO A 257 -4.55 -5.39 15.55
CA PRO A 257 -5.10 -5.30 16.90
C PRO A 257 -6.36 -6.15 17.09
N ARG A 258 -7.29 -6.13 16.13
CA ARG A 258 -8.49 -6.98 16.18
C ARG A 258 -8.17 -8.46 15.97
N PHE A 259 -7.20 -8.78 15.12
CA PHE A 259 -6.74 -10.15 14.93
C PHE A 259 -6.20 -10.76 16.23
N GLU A 260 -5.42 -10.01 17.01
CA GLU A 260 -4.93 -10.50 18.31
C GLU A 260 -6.05 -10.66 19.34
N ARG A 261 -7.07 -9.79 19.31
CA ARG A 261 -8.27 -9.95 20.16
C ARG A 261 -9.02 -11.25 19.89
N ILE A 262 -9.24 -11.59 18.62
CA ILE A 262 -9.99 -12.81 18.27
C ILE A 262 -9.22 -14.09 18.60
N GLN A 263 -7.90 -14.03 18.73
CA GLN A 263 -7.07 -15.16 19.17
C GLN A 263 -7.10 -15.38 20.68
N ASN A 264 -7.47 -14.38 21.47
CA ASN A 264 -7.49 -14.45 22.93
C ASN A 264 -8.86 -14.88 23.46
N ALA A 265 -8.96 -16.10 23.98
CA ALA A 265 -10.17 -16.64 24.58
C ALA A 265 -10.65 -15.89 25.84
N ALA A 266 -9.76 -15.18 26.52
CA ALA A 266 -10.11 -14.32 27.67
C ALA A 266 -10.58 -12.92 27.26
N ASP A 267 -10.60 -12.60 25.96
CA ASP A 267 -11.08 -11.30 25.48
C ASP A 267 -12.59 -11.14 25.77
N PRO A 268 -13.06 -9.93 26.17
CA PRO A 268 -14.47 -9.65 26.38
C PRO A 268 -15.41 -9.96 25.19
N LEU A 269 -14.88 -10.17 23.98
CA LEU A 269 -15.65 -10.68 22.83
C LEU A 269 -16.29 -12.04 23.12
N PHE A 270 -15.65 -12.88 23.94
CA PHE A 270 -16.05 -14.26 24.19
C PHE A 270 -16.79 -14.47 25.53
N ASP A 271 -17.03 -13.41 26.29
CA ASP A 271 -17.72 -13.45 27.58
C ASP A 271 -19.22 -13.08 27.44
N PRO A 272 -20.17 -14.01 27.68
CA PRO A 272 -21.61 -13.73 27.59
C PRO A 272 -22.13 -12.61 28.52
N THR A 273 -21.34 -12.21 29.53
CA THR A 273 -21.68 -11.12 30.45
C THR A 273 -21.14 -9.76 30.02
N SER A 274 -20.25 -9.74 29.03
CA SER A 274 -19.64 -8.54 28.47
C SER A 274 -20.58 -7.80 27.51
N SER A 275 -20.48 -6.48 27.49
CA SER A 275 -21.14 -5.65 26.47
C SER A 275 -20.54 -5.80 25.06
N GLU A 276 -19.36 -6.42 24.96
CA GLU A 276 -18.68 -6.69 23.69
C GLU A 276 -18.95 -8.11 23.15
N PHE A 277 -19.78 -8.90 23.84
CA PHE A 277 -20.04 -10.28 23.45
C PHE A 277 -20.58 -10.41 22.03
N ILE A 278 -19.88 -11.18 21.19
CA ILE A 278 -20.23 -11.35 19.78
C ILE A 278 -21.18 -12.53 19.50
N GLY A 279 -21.71 -13.17 20.55
CA GLY A 279 -22.60 -14.32 20.40
C GLY A 279 -21.89 -15.67 20.28
N GLN A 280 -20.58 -15.74 20.50
CA GLN A 280 -19.81 -16.98 20.57
C GLN A 280 -18.72 -16.92 21.64
N THR A 281 -18.35 -18.08 22.17
CA THR A 281 -17.32 -18.23 23.22
C THR A 281 -16.06 -18.93 22.71
N ILE A 282 -15.96 -19.16 21.40
CA ILE A 282 -14.88 -19.92 20.78
C ILE A 282 -13.97 -18.91 20.04
N PRO A 283 -12.69 -18.81 20.41
CA PRO A 283 -11.75 -17.93 19.74
C PRO A 283 -11.35 -18.44 18.36
N TYR A 284 -10.60 -17.62 17.65
CA TYR A 284 -10.01 -17.98 16.37
C TYR A 284 -9.07 -19.16 16.53
N ASN A 285 -9.22 -20.17 15.68
CA ASN A 285 -8.34 -21.34 15.63
C ASN A 285 -7.28 -21.17 14.53
N PRO A 286 -6.02 -20.88 14.89
CA PRO A 286 -4.92 -20.76 13.92
C PRO A 286 -4.32 -22.09 13.46
N MET A 287 -4.69 -23.21 14.09
CA MET A 287 -4.07 -24.53 13.86
C MET A 287 -4.76 -25.33 12.74
N ALA A 288 -5.83 -24.80 12.16
CA ALA A 288 -6.49 -25.42 11.02
C ALA A 288 -5.72 -25.19 9.70
N ASP A 289 -5.81 -26.16 8.80
CA ASP A 289 -5.44 -25.97 7.40
C ASP A 289 -6.54 -25.19 6.69
N THR A 290 -6.60 -23.88 6.92
CA THR A 290 -7.70 -23.04 6.40
C THR A 290 -7.72 -22.93 4.87
N GLN A 291 -6.69 -23.43 4.17
CA GLN A 291 -6.72 -23.59 2.72
C GLN A 291 -7.63 -24.73 2.26
N HIS A 292 -7.78 -25.78 3.06
CA HIS A 292 -8.48 -27.01 2.69
C HIS A 292 -9.69 -27.32 3.59
N VAL A 293 -9.70 -26.80 4.82
CA VAL A 293 -10.72 -27.07 5.83
C VAL A 293 -11.23 -25.76 6.42
N THR A 294 -12.53 -25.51 6.27
CA THR A 294 -13.19 -24.39 6.96
C THR A 294 -13.45 -24.74 8.42
N PHE A 295 -13.05 -23.86 9.34
CA PHE A 295 -13.39 -23.96 10.75
C PHE A 295 -14.54 -22.99 11.08
N PRO A 296 -15.78 -23.46 11.31
CA PRO A 296 -16.97 -22.60 11.37
C PRO A 296 -16.87 -21.42 12.35
N SER A 297 -16.25 -21.61 13.51
CA SER A 297 -16.11 -20.55 14.53
C SER A 297 -15.18 -19.40 14.11
N ASN A 298 -14.31 -19.60 13.11
CA ASN A 298 -13.47 -18.52 12.58
C ASN A 298 -14.26 -17.54 11.71
N LEU A 299 -15.34 -17.97 11.06
CA LEU A 299 -16.08 -17.17 10.07
C LEU A 299 -16.55 -15.80 10.61
N PRO A 300 -17.28 -15.71 11.74
CA PRO A 300 -17.68 -14.40 12.28
C PRO A 300 -16.50 -13.55 12.78
N LEU A 301 -15.37 -14.18 13.15
CA LEU A 301 -14.17 -13.50 13.63
C LEU A 301 -13.37 -12.84 12.51
N ILE A 302 -13.36 -13.48 11.33
CA ILE A 302 -12.75 -12.93 10.12
C ILE A 302 -13.42 -11.60 9.76
N ASP A 303 -14.75 -11.52 9.84
CA ASP A 303 -15.48 -10.28 9.55
C ASP A 303 -15.16 -9.18 10.58
N PHE A 304 -15.06 -9.52 11.87
CA PHE A 304 -14.69 -8.57 12.93
C PHE A 304 -13.30 -7.97 12.71
N ALA A 305 -12.32 -8.83 12.39
CA ALA A 305 -10.92 -8.43 12.21
C ALA A 305 -10.58 -7.96 10.77
N ARG A 306 -11.55 -7.94 9.86
CA ARG A 306 -11.35 -7.43 8.49
C ARG A 306 -11.09 -5.93 8.51
N LEU A 307 -10.09 -5.53 7.74
CA LEU A 307 -9.70 -4.14 7.54
C LEU A 307 -10.23 -3.64 6.20
N HIS A 308 -10.78 -2.43 6.20
CA HIS A 308 -11.12 -1.69 5.00
C HIS A 308 -10.61 -0.26 5.14
N THR A 309 -9.53 0.09 4.43
CA THR A 309 -8.97 1.44 4.47
C THR A 309 -9.27 2.22 3.19
N LYS A 310 -9.32 3.54 3.31
CA LYS A 310 -9.46 4.46 2.18
C LYS A 310 -8.52 5.65 2.34
N ASP A 311 -7.46 5.66 1.54
CA ASP A 311 -6.51 6.76 1.47
C ASP A 311 -6.82 7.70 0.31
N MET A 312 -6.58 8.99 0.51
CA MET A 312 -6.74 10.02 -0.51
C MET A 312 -5.44 10.78 -0.75
N PHE A 313 -5.07 10.90 -2.02
CA PHE A 313 -3.92 11.66 -2.47
C PHE A 313 -4.39 12.72 -3.45
N THR A 314 -4.02 13.98 -3.23
CA THR A 314 -4.42 15.09 -4.11
C THR A 314 -3.22 15.93 -4.50
N SER A 315 -3.00 16.09 -5.80
CA SER A 315 -2.02 17.01 -6.38
C SER A 315 -2.74 18.08 -7.18
N LYS A 316 -2.36 19.35 -6.98
CA LYS A 316 -2.93 20.50 -7.71
C LYS A 316 -1.82 21.40 -8.22
N LEU A 317 -2.02 21.92 -9.43
CA LEU A 317 -1.18 22.93 -10.06
C LEU A 317 -2.08 24.01 -10.66
N ALA A 318 -1.79 25.27 -10.37
CA ALA A 318 -2.38 26.41 -11.05
C ALA A 318 -1.27 27.28 -11.61
N THR A 319 -1.37 27.68 -12.88
CA THR A 319 -0.43 28.63 -13.51
C THR A 319 -1.18 29.81 -14.09
N LEU A 320 -0.53 30.96 -14.06
CA LEU A 320 -0.92 32.17 -14.78
C LEU A 320 0.30 32.65 -15.56
N ASP A 321 0.18 32.76 -16.86
CA ASP A 321 1.19 33.29 -17.75
C ASP A 321 0.66 34.52 -18.48
N LEU A 322 1.56 35.47 -18.74
CA LEU A 322 1.28 36.68 -19.51
C LEU A 322 2.53 37.02 -20.31
N ASN A 323 2.36 37.20 -21.61
CA ASN A 323 3.39 37.63 -22.53
C ASN A 323 2.88 38.81 -23.35
N ILE A 324 3.73 39.83 -23.52
CA ILE A 324 3.49 40.97 -24.37
C ILE A 324 4.71 41.13 -25.26
N TYR A 325 4.49 41.24 -26.57
CA TYR A 325 5.57 41.26 -27.56
C TYR A 325 5.28 42.23 -28.69
N THR A 326 6.33 42.64 -29.41
CA THR A 326 6.21 43.46 -30.63
C THR A 326 6.44 42.62 -31.88
N THR A 327 5.73 42.90 -32.96
CA THR A 327 6.13 42.45 -34.31
C THR A 327 7.36 43.20 -34.80
N ASP A 328 7.35 44.53 -34.68
CA ASP A 328 8.49 45.43 -34.93
C ASP A 328 8.38 46.64 -34.00
N LEU A 329 9.33 46.82 -33.07
CA LEU A 329 9.37 47.95 -32.14
C LEU A 329 9.85 49.23 -32.85
N PHE A 330 10.90 49.10 -33.67
CA PHE A 330 11.40 50.09 -34.62
C PHE A 330 12.31 49.42 -35.65
N ASP A 331 12.50 50.06 -36.80
CA ASP A 331 13.30 49.52 -37.90
C ASP A 331 14.79 49.90 -37.77
N LEU A 332 15.66 48.92 -38.03
CA LEU A 332 17.07 49.14 -38.36
C LEU A 332 17.31 48.78 -39.83
N PRO A 333 18.40 49.28 -40.45
CA PRO A 333 18.77 48.90 -41.81
C PRO A 333 18.93 47.38 -42.03
N ALA A 334 19.19 46.63 -40.95
CA ALA A 334 19.34 45.18 -40.96
C ALA A 334 18.03 44.41 -40.70
N GLY A 335 16.94 45.08 -40.29
CA GLY A 335 15.63 44.51 -39.96
C GLY A 335 14.96 45.20 -38.76
N GLY A 336 13.72 44.82 -38.45
CA GLY A 336 13.01 45.33 -37.26
C GLY A 336 13.53 44.77 -35.94
N VAL A 337 13.57 45.62 -34.91
CA VAL A 337 13.92 45.23 -33.54
C VAL A 337 12.69 44.68 -32.83
N GLY A 338 12.81 43.49 -32.25
CA GLY A 338 11.78 42.88 -31.41
C GLY A 338 12.01 43.15 -29.92
N LEU A 339 10.92 43.31 -29.17
CA LEU A 339 10.90 43.33 -27.71
C LEU A 339 9.78 42.41 -27.23
N ALA A 340 10.06 41.62 -26.21
CA ALA A 340 9.08 40.83 -25.48
C ALA A 340 9.33 40.96 -23.98
N PHE A 341 8.27 40.98 -23.21
CA PHE A 341 8.34 40.82 -21.76
C PHE A 341 7.14 40.03 -21.28
N GLY A 342 7.33 39.33 -20.18
CA GLY A 342 6.28 38.48 -19.66
C GLY A 342 6.56 38.05 -18.25
N GLY A 343 5.61 37.30 -17.71
CA GLY A 343 5.71 36.75 -16.38
C GLY A 343 4.92 35.47 -16.26
N VAL A 344 5.35 34.64 -15.34
CA VAL A 344 4.69 33.41 -14.96
C VAL A 344 4.52 33.39 -13.44
N PHE A 345 3.37 32.91 -13.00
CA PHE A 345 3.11 32.54 -11.62
C PHE A 345 2.63 31.09 -11.62
N SER A 346 3.11 30.30 -10.66
CA SER A 346 2.62 28.95 -10.42
C SER A 346 2.40 28.68 -8.94
N ARG A 347 1.37 27.91 -8.65
CA ARG A 347 1.06 27.39 -7.32
C ARG A 347 0.84 25.89 -7.41
N GLU A 348 1.61 25.16 -6.63
CA GLU A 348 1.53 23.71 -6.47
C GLU A 348 1.05 23.38 -5.05
N SER A 349 0.23 22.34 -4.91
CA SER A 349 -0.09 21.76 -3.60
C SER A 349 -0.22 20.25 -3.70
N TYR A 350 0.27 19.57 -2.68
CA TYR A 350 0.19 18.13 -2.52
C TYR A 350 -0.39 17.79 -1.14
N ARG A 351 -1.33 16.85 -1.10
CA ARG A 351 -2.01 16.41 0.11
C ARG A 351 -2.12 14.89 0.13
N ILE A 352 -1.78 14.28 1.26
CA ILE A 352 -2.07 12.88 1.58
C ILE A 352 -2.93 12.87 2.83
N ASP A 353 -4.11 12.27 2.72
CA ASP A 353 -5.03 11.99 3.83
C ASP A 353 -5.15 10.47 3.96
N PRO A 354 -4.34 9.82 4.82
CA PRO A 354 -4.47 8.39 5.08
C PRO A 354 -5.73 8.10 5.90
N ASP A 355 -6.24 6.87 5.75
CA ASP A 355 -7.18 6.29 6.70
C ASP A 355 -6.57 6.23 8.11
N ASP A 356 -7.40 6.31 9.15
CA ASP A 356 -6.90 6.27 10.53
C ASP A 356 -6.21 4.95 10.87
N GLN A 357 -6.66 3.83 10.30
CA GLN A 357 -6.07 2.52 10.60
C GLN A 357 -4.69 2.36 9.94
N ASP A 358 -4.52 2.88 8.71
CA ASP A 358 -3.21 2.94 8.05
C ASP A 358 -2.30 3.96 8.74
N ARG A 359 -2.83 5.10 9.21
CA ARG A 359 -2.07 6.08 10.01
C ARG A 359 -1.55 5.50 11.33
N LEU A 360 -2.34 4.64 11.97
CA LEU A 360 -1.99 3.96 13.22
C LEU A 360 -1.11 2.73 13.01
N GLY A 361 -0.90 2.27 11.77
CA GLY A 361 -0.12 1.08 11.47
C GLY A 361 -0.81 -0.22 11.91
N GLU A 362 -2.14 -0.24 11.91
CA GLU A 362 -2.92 -1.41 12.31
C GLU A 362 -3.10 -2.42 11.17
N ASN A 363 -2.63 -2.10 9.98
CA ASN A 363 -2.70 -2.93 8.79
C ASN A 363 -1.60 -3.99 8.78
N ALA A 364 -1.97 -5.25 8.57
CA ALA A 364 -1.03 -6.36 8.47
C ALA A 364 -0.02 -6.27 7.33
N ASP A 365 -0.32 -5.48 6.29
CA ASP A 365 0.40 -5.48 5.00
C ASP A 365 1.16 -4.18 4.71
N ALA A 366 0.83 -3.11 5.45
CA ALA A 366 1.36 -1.78 5.22
C ALA A 366 1.84 -1.16 6.53
N GLY A 367 3.00 -0.50 6.48
CA GLY A 367 3.48 0.29 7.60
C GLY A 367 2.69 1.59 7.77
N ALA A 368 2.80 2.19 8.95
CA ALA A 368 2.18 3.48 9.22
C ALA A 368 2.77 4.58 8.33
N PHE A 369 1.92 5.46 7.80
CA PHE A 369 2.37 6.69 7.15
C PHE A 369 1.54 7.90 7.57
N ALA A 370 2.22 9.05 7.62
CA ALA A 370 1.66 10.27 8.17
C ALA A 370 0.90 11.08 7.12
N PRO A 371 -0.12 11.86 7.52
CA PRO A 371 -0.73 12.84 6.65
C PRO A 371 0.32 13.86 6.18
N VAL A 372 0.27 14.23 4.91
CA VAL A 372 1.17 15.21 4.30
C VAL A 372 0.36 16.38 3.77
N LYS A 373 0.81 17.60 4.06
CA LYS A 373 0.30 18.83 3.44
C LYS A 373 1.50 19.68 3.06
N ALA A 374 1.75 19.82 1.75
CA ALA A 374 2.87 20.57 1.22
C ALA A 374 2.41 21.42 0.04
N GLY A 375 3.14 22.50 -0.25
CA GLY A 375 2.89 23.32 -1.43
C GLY A 375 4.05 24.21 -1.76
N ARG A 376 4.00 24.82 -2.94
CA ARG A 376 5.00 25.77 -3.41
C ARG A 376 4.34 26.85 -4.23
N LYS A 377 4.87 28.07 -4.13
CA LYS A 377 4.56 29.15 -5.05
C LYS A 377 5.85 29.58 -5.74
N SER A 378 5.80 29.76 -7.04
CA SER A 378 6.91 30.30 -7.82
C SER A 378 6.41 31.35 -8.76
N TRP A 379 7.26 32.32 -9.06
CA TRP A 379 6.98 33.33 -10.05
C TRP A 379 8.27 33.72 -10.74
N GLY A 380 8.15 34.25 -11.95
CA GLY A 380 9.27 34.75 -12.72
C GLY A 380 8.79 35.84 -13.65
N ILE A 381 9.68 36.78 -13.94
CA ILE A 381 9.46 37.82 -14.94
C ILE A 381 10.65 37.80 -15.89
N TYR A 382 10.43 38.17 -17.15
CA TYR A 382 11.49 38.24 -18.14
C TYR A 382 11.27 39.43 -19.08
N ALA A 383 12.37 39.87 -19.70
CA ALA A 383 12.38 40.79 -20.81
C ALA A 383 13.47 40.37 -21.79
N GLU A 384 13.13 40.31 -23.07
CA GLU A 384 13.99 39.84 -24.15
C GLU A 384 13.90 40.80 -25.33
N THR A 385 15.02 41.03 -26.02
CA THR A 385 15.06 41.84 -27.23
C THR A 385 15.77 41.10 -28.35
N LEU A 386 15.24 41.22 -29.57
CA LEU A 386 15.83 40.69 -30.78
C LEU A 386 16.32 41.86 -31.62
N ILE A 387 17.64 41.97 -31.78
CA ILE A 387 18.28 43.05 -32.54
C ILE A 387 18.91 42.45 -33.79
N PRO A 388 18.41 42.74 -35.01
CA PRO A 388 19.02 42.26 -36.23
C PRO A 388 20.31 43.03 -36.51
N VAL A 389 21.42 42.28 -36.63
CA VAL A 389 22.76 42.86 -36.90
C VAL A 389 23.12 42.78 -38.39
N PHE A 390 22.55 41.83 -39.13
CA PHE A 390 22.79 41.64 -40.56
C PHE A 390 21.48 41.56 -41.33
N SER A 391 21.44 42.18 -42.52
CA SER A 391 20.30 42.05 -43.44
C SER A 391 20.23 40.62 -44.01
N ARG A 392 19.02 40.17 -44.36
CA ARG A 392 18.82 38.89 -45.08
C ARG A 392 19.52 38.97 -46.45
N GLY A 393 20.77 38.50 -46.52
CA GLY A 393 21.52 38.48 -47.77
C GLY A 393 23.03 38.24 -47.69
N THR A 394 23.68 38.27 -46.53
CA THR A 394 25.16 38.19 -46.52
C THR A 394 25.73 37.36 -45.37
N TYR A 395 26.01 36.09 -45.71
CA TYR A 395 26.96 35.12 -45.14
C TYR A 395 26.55 34.20 -43.97
N PRO A 396 26.97 32.91 -44.04
CA PRO A 396 26.59 31.86 -43.09
C PRO A 396 27.48 31.82 -41.85
N GLY A 397 26.84 31.68 -40.69
CA GLY A 397 27.48 31.31 -39.41
C GLY A 397 27.82 32.50 -38.52
N PHE A 398 27.04 32.72 -37.45
CA PHE A 398 27.49 32.79 -36.04
C PHE A 398 26.33 33.15 -35.09
N THR A 399 26.55 32.84 -33.81
CA THR A 399 25.64 32.36 -32.77
C THR A 399 24.82 33.39 -31.96
N HIS A 400 23.66 32.93 -31.49
CA HIS A 400 22.78 33.56 -30.49
C HIS A 400 23.50 33.89 -29.17
N TRP A 401 23.25 35.08 -28.61
CA TRP A 401 23.60 35.45 -27.24
C TRP A 401 22.32 35.47 -26.40
N ASN A 402 22.14 34.49 -25.52
CA ASN A 402 21.04 34.42 -24.55
C ASN A 402 21.59 34.68 -23.15
N SER A 403 21.00 35.64 -22.43
CA SER A 403 21.24 35.85 -20.99
C SER A 403 19.91 35.88 -20.24
N PRO A 404 19.41 34.75 -19.72
CA PRO A 404 18.29 34.76 -18.80
C PRO A 404 18.77 35.13 -17.39
N LEU A 405 18.19 36.18 -16.81
CA LEU A 405 18.26 36.49 -15.37
C LEU A 405 16.98 35.95 -14.71
N VAL A 406 17.13 34.99 -13.80
CA VAL A 406 16.04 34.41 -13.02
C VAL A 406 16.23 34.80 -11.56
N PHE A 407 15.24 35.47 -10.95
CA PHE A 407 15.19 35.72 -9.50
C PHE A 407 13.82 35.39 -8.92
N GLY A 408 13.81 34.62 -7.82
CA GLY A 408 12.68 34.51 -6.89
C GLY A 408 12.14 33.10 -6.68
N THR A 409 12.51 32.48 -5.56
CA THR A 409 11.80 31.31 -5.01
C THR A 409 11.43 31.60 -3.55
N THR A 410 10.17 31.38 -3.18
CA THR A 410 9.76 31.33 -1.77
C THR A 410 9.10 29.98 -1.49
N SER A 411 9.77 29.16 -0.70
CA SER A 411 9.25 27.92 -0.12
C SER A 411 8.48 28.23 1.16
N GLY A 412 7.36 27.58 1.38
CA GLY A 412 6.57 27.66 2.61
C GLY A 412 5.85 26.36 2.88
#